data_AF-A0A820WHQ6-F1
#
_entry.id   AF-A0A820WHQ6-F1
#
_cell.length_a   1.000
_cell.length_b   1.000
_cell.length_c   1.000
_cell.angle_alpha   90.00
_cell.angle_beta   90.00
_cell.angle_gamma   90.00
#
_symmetry.space_group_name_H-M   'P 1'
#
loop_
_entity.id
_entity.type
_entity.pdbx_description
1 polymer ?
#
loop_
_entity_poly.entity_id
_entity_poly.type
_entity_poly.pdbx_seq_one_letter_code
_entity_poly.pdbx_strand_id
1 'polypeptide(L)'
;MLMNISDKYFTKSNVTIFGGNISIKSFDDWYKSVSDNPVLVKYGISTIFDLLTSGHFSGDSYIFQKAALIKLAVNRYLSNPVYCYNQCTDTIHGTCIDSGYFQFGICQCKSTWTGIDCATPIQHYIDTLHNSVSAIWNTK
;
A
#
# COMPACT_ATOMS: atom_id res chain seq x y z
N MET A 1 38.49 -28.53 -4.58
CA MET A 1 37.94 -27.30 -3.99
C MET A 1 36.59 -27.06 -4.65
N LEU A 2 35.53 -27.62 -4.05
CA LEU A 2 34.16 -27.51 -4.56
C LEU A 2 33.51 -26.31 -3.89
N MET A 3 33.12 -25.29 -4.67
CA MET A 3 32.31 -24.18 -4.17
C MET A 3 30.89 -24.70 -3.94
N ASN A 4 30.55 -24.90 -2.67
CA ASN A 4 29.18 -25.12 -2.21
C ASN A 4 28.48 -23.75 -2.24
N ILE A 5 27.88 -23.40 -3.38
CA ILE A 5 26.95 -22.27 -3.45
C ILE A 5 25.63 -22.84 -2.94
N SER A 6 25.27 -22.53 -1.70
CA SER A 6 23.92 -22.81 -1.24
C SER A 6 22.96 -21.97 -2.09
N ASP A 7 22.12 -22.66 -2.85
CA ASP A 7 20.97 -22.05 -3.50
C ASP A 7 20.14 -21.33 -2.43
N LYS A 8 20.19 -20.00 -2.45
CA LYS A 8 19.23 -19.17 -1.72
C LYS A 8 17.88 -19.37 -2.40
N TYR A 9 17.10 -20.33 -1.91
CA TYR A 9 15.72 -20.53 -2.33
C TYR A 9 14.89 -19.29 -1.98
N PHE A 10 14.37 -18.59 -2.99
CA PHE A 10 13.33 -17.59 -2.80
C PHE A 10 11.99 -18.33 -2.63
N THR A 11 11.42 -18.30 -1.43
CA THR A 11 10.15 -18.99 -1.14
C THR A 11 8.91 -18.21 -1.55
N LYS A 12 9.04 -16.89 -1.78
CA LYS A 12 7.96 -16.02 -2.24
C LYS A 12 8.52 -14.83 -3.03
N SER A 13 7.89 -14.51 -4.16
CA SER A 13 8.06 -13.24 -4.87
C SER A 13 6.74 -12.47 -4.86
N ASN A 14 6.83 -11.15 -4.85
CA ASN A 14 5.65 -10.28 -4.96
C ASN A 14 5.81 -9.45 -6.24
N VAL A 15 4.89 -9.60 -7.18
CA VAL A 15 4.94 -8.97 -8.50
C VAL A 15 3.72 -8.09 -8.67
N THR A 16 3.95 -6.82 -8.94
CA THR A 16 2.90 -5.84 -9.26
C THR A 16 3.06 -5.42 -10.73
N ILE A 17 1.99 -5.58 -11.52
CA ILE A 17 1.98 -5.26 -12.95
C ILE A 17 0.96 -4.13 -13.17
N PHE A 18 1.35 -3.12 -13.93
CA PHE A 18 0.50 -1.98 -14.29
C PHE A 18 0.28 -1.93 -15.79
N GLY A 19 -0.98 -1.81 -16.21
CA GLY A 19 -1.37 -1.74 -17.62
C GLY A 19 -1.20 -3.06 -18.39
N GLY A 20 -1.50 -3.00 -19.67
CA GLY A 20 -1.54 -4.17 -20.57
C GLY A 20 -2.65 -5.18 -20.19
N ASN A 21 -2.65 -6.31 -20.89
CA ASN A 21 -3.56 -7.42 -20.61
C ASN A 21 -2.90 -8.41 -19.64
N ILE A 22 -3.38 -8.43 -18.39
CA ILE A 22 -2.86 -9.26 -17.29
C ILE A 22 -3.02 -10.77 -17.50
N SER A 23 -3.83 -11.19 -18.47
CA SER A 23 -4.01 -12.61 -18.80
C SER A 23 -2.84 -13.17 -19.61
N ILE A 24 -2.04 -12.31 -20.26
CA ILE A 24 -0.90 -12.70 -21.07
C ILE A 24 0.28 -13.06 -20.17
N LYS A 25 0.86 -14.25 -20.37
CA LYS A 25 1.99 -14.77 -19.55
C LYS A 25 3.37 -14.47 -20.13
N SER A 26 3.46 -14.30 -21.45
CA SER A 26 4.69 -13.93 -22.14
C SER A 26 4.95 -12.43 -21.99
N PHE A 27 6.17 -12.06 -21.61
CA PHE A 27 6.56 -10.65 -21.52
C PHE A 27 6.45 -9.94 -22.88
N ASP A 28 6.91 -10.58 -23.96
CA ASP A 28 6.92 -9.99 -25.30
C ASP A 28 5.51 -9.68 -25.81
N ASP A 29 4.53 -10.53 -25.49
CA ASP A 29 3.15 -10.32 -25.90
C ASP A 29 2.40 -9.39 -24.94
N TRP A 30 2.72 -9.43 -23.65
CA TRP A 30 2.18 -8.47 -22.68
C TRP A 30 2.63 -7.05 -23.03
N TYR A 31 3.91 -6.84 -23.34
CA TYR A 31 4.48 -5.54 -23.71
C TYR A 31 3.74 -4.92 -24.90
N LYS A 32 3.41 -5.71 -25.93
CA LYS A 32 2.64 -5.24 -27.09
C LYS A 32 1.23 -4.76 -26.71
N SER A 33 0.62 -5.35 -25.68
CA SER A 33 -0.73 -4.98 -25.22
C SER A 33 -0.78 -3.67 -24.40
N VAL A 34 0.39 -3.14 -23.98
CA VAL A 34 0.46 -1.93 -23.14
C VAL A 34 -0.02 -0.69 -23.89
N SER A 35 0.20 -0.61 -25.21
CA SER A 35 -0.29 0.52 -26.03
C SER A 35 -1.81 0.65 -26.02
N ASP A 36 -2.51 -0.49 -25.97
CA ASP A 36 -3.97 -0.54 -26.02
C ASP A 36 -4.59 -0.39 -24.63
N ASN A 37 -3.82 -0.70 -23.57
CA ASN A 37 -4.26 -0.60 -22.18
C ASN A 37 -3.20 0.14 -21.32
N PRO A 38 -2.90 1.41 -21.62
CA PRO A 38 -1.86 2.15 -20.91
C PRO A 38 -2.32 2.52 -19.49
N VAL A 39 -1.36 2.65 -18.58
CA VAL A 39 -1.56 3.19 -17.24
C VAL A 39 -0.60 4.36 -17.01
N LEU A 40 -1.08 5.38 -16.31
CA LEU A 40 -0.26 6.52 -15.88
C LEU A 40 0.72 6.06 -14.79
N VAL A 41 1.96 5.82 -15.18
CA VAL A 41 3.05 5.42 -14.26
C VAL A 41 3.88 6.61 -13.77
N LYS A 42 3.83 7.74 -14.49
CA LYS A 42 4.58 8.96 -14.15
C LYS A 42 3.74 10.18 -14.47
N TYR A 43 3.50 11.01 -13.47
CA TYR A 43 2.71 12.23 -13.59
C TYR A 43 3.20 13.27 -12.58
N GLY A 44 3.05 14.54 -12.93
CA GLY A 44 3.17 15.64 -11.98
C GLY A 44 1.79 15.96 -11.42
N ILE A 45 1.70 16.19 -10.12
CA ILE A 45 0.47 16.69 -9.49
C ILE A 45 0.66 18.16 -9.15
N SER A 46 -0.39 18.95 -9.36
CA SER A 46 -0.50 20.28 -8.78
C SER A 46 -1.64 20.32 -7.77
N THR A 47 -1.71 21.41 -7.00
CA THR A 47 -2.76 21.59 -6.02
C THR A 47 -4.10 21.85 -6.71
N ILE A 48 -5.19 21.41 -6.08
CA ILE A 48 -6.55 21.69 -6.58
C ILE A 48 -6.83 23.20 -6.68
N PHE A 49 -6.10 24.03 -5.94
CA PHE A 49 -6.30 25.48 -5.88
C PHE A 49 -6.03 26.18 -7.22
N ASP A 50 -5.19 25.60 -8.08
CA ASP A 50 -4.92 26.16 -9.41
C ASP A 50 -6.16 26.12 -10.32
N LEU A 51 -7.09 25.19 -10.04
CA LEU A 51 -8.36 25.10 -10.75
C LEU A 51 -9.40 26.07 -10.19
N LEU A 52 -9.32 26.47 -8.92
CA LEU A 52 -10.34 27.27 -8.23
C LEU A 52 -10.19 28.76 -8.54
N THR A 53 -10.30 29.10 -9.83
CA THR A 53 -10.11 30.45 -10.37
C THR A 53 -11.35 30.90 -11.15
N SER A 54 -11.51 32.20 -11.33
CA SER A 54 -12.58 32.76 -12.19
C SER A 54 -12.43 32.35 -13.66
N GLY A 55 -11.23 31.97 -14.11
CA GLY A 55 -11.03 31.46 -15.47
C GLY A 55 -11.72 30.10 -15.70
N HIS A 56 -11.67 29.20 -14.72
CA HIS A 56 -12.33 27.89 -14.80
C HIS A 56 -13.78 27.92 -14.32
N PHE A 57 -14.14 28.88 -13.45
CA PHE A 57 -15.46 29.03 -12.86
C PHE A 57 -16.03 30.44 -13.09
N SER A 58 -16.16 30.84 -14.35
CA SER A 58 -16.52 32.22 -14.74
C SER A 58 -17.93 32.66 -14.34
N GLY A 59 -18.85 31.71 -14.11
CA GLY A 59 -20.21 31.98 -13.64
C GLY A 59 -20.36 32.04 -12.12
N ASP A 60 -19.30 31.79 -11.36
CA ASP A 60 -19.35 31.72 -9.89
C ASP A 60 -18.77 32.99 -9.26
N SER A 61 -19.64 33.92 -8.89
CA SER A 61 -19.26 35.18 -8.22
C SER A 61 -18.60 34.97 -6.86
N TYR A 62 -18.70 33.78 -6.27
CA TYR A 62 -18.14 33.43 -4.97
C TYR A 62 -16.96 32.46 -5.05
N ILE A 63 -16.37 32.26 -6.24
CA ILE A 63 -15.30 31.26 -6.42
C ILE A 63 -14.12 31.47 -5.48
N PHE A 64 -13.71 32.72 -5.22
CA PHE A 64 -12.58 33.01 -4.34
C PHE A 64 -12.87 32.68 -2.87
N GLN A 65 -14.10 32.96 -2.39
CA GLN A 65 -14.53 32.61 -1.05
C GLN A 65 -14.61 31.09 -0.89
N LYS A 66 -15.15 30.39 -1.90
CA LYS A 66 -15.19 28.93 -1.92
C LYS A 66 -13.78 28.32 -1.95
N ALA A 67 -12.87 28.88 -2.75
CA ALA A 67 -11.47 28.45 -2.80
C ALA A 67 -10.79 28.59 -1.44
N ALA A 68 -11.02 29.69 -0.72
CA ALA A 68 -10.50 29.89 0.62
C ALA A 68 -11.05 28.86 1.63
N LEU A 69 -12.36 28.56 1.56
CA LEU A 69 -12.97 27.52 2.41
C LEU A 69 -12.42 26.12 2.11
N ILE A 70 -12.26 25.78 0.84
CA ILE A 70 -11.66 24.49 0.42
C ILE A 70 -10.21 24.41 0.92
N LYS A 71 -9.44 25.50 0.83
CA LYS A 71 -8.07 25.56 1.35
C LYS A 71 -8.02 25.31 2.86
N LEU A 72 -8.93 25.90 3.62
CA LEU A 72 -9.05 25.65 5.06
C LEU A 72 -9.40 24.18 5.35
N ALA A 73 -10.33 23.59 4.58
CA ALA A 73 -10.72 22.19 4.74
C ALA A 73 -9.56 21.24 4.43
N VAL A 74 -8.84 21.45 3.33
CA VAL A 74 -7.64 20.67 2.97
C VAL A 74 -6.54 20.82 4.02
N ASN A 75 -6.28 22.03 4.51
CA ASN A 75 -5.28 22.23 5.55
C ASN A 75 -5.63 21.48 6.84
N ARG A 76 -6.90 21.53 7.27
CA ARG A 76 -7.38 20.76 8.42
C ARG A 76 -7.20 19.26 8.20
N TYR A 77 -7.53 18.79 7.01
CA TYR A 77 -7.35 17.41 6.60
C TYR A 77 -5.89 16.98 6.56
N LEU A 78 -4.94 17.85 6.24
CA LEU A 78 -3.51 17.51 6.24
C LEU A 78 -2.88 17.61 7.63
N SER A 79 -3.41 18.48 8.50
CA SER A 79 -2.87 18.70 9.85
C SER A 79 -3.35 17.70 10.90
N ASN A 80 -4.48 17.05 10.66
CA ASN A 80 -5.06 16.09 11.60
C ASN A 80 -4.13 14.85 11.71
N PRO A 81 -3.99 14.24 12.89
CA PRO A 81 -3.20 13.03 13.04
C PRO A 81 -3.84 11.86 12.27
N VAL A 82 -2.98 10.96 11.78
CA VAL A 82 -3.40 9.72 11.12
C VAL A 82 -4.24 8.87 12.09
N TYR A 83 -5.42 8.46 11.67
CA TYR A 83 -6.27 7.55 12.42
C TYR A 83 -5.82 6.11 12.21
N CYS A 84 -5.43 5.41 13.27
CA CYS A 84 -5.06 4.00 13.19
C CYS A 84 -6.24 3.08 13.54
N TYR A 85 -6.76 2.38 12.54
CA TYR A 85 -7.95 1.54 12.66
C TYR A 85 -7.84 0.46 13.74
N ASN A 86 -6.69 -0.21 13.84
CA ASN A 86 -6.48 -1.35 14.75
C ASN A 86 -5.67 -1.01 16.00
N GLN A 87 -5.29 0.25 16.21
CA GLN A 87 -4.50 0.74 17.36
C GLN A 87 -3.17 0.00 17.66
N CYS A 88 -2.70 -0.89 16.77
CA CYS A 88 -1.42 -1.59 16.81
C CYS A 88 -1.10 -2.32 18.13
N THR A 89 -2.14 -2.71 18.88
CA THR A 89 -2.07 -3.26 20.25
C THR A 89 -1.43 -2.30 21.25
N ASP A 90 -0.14 -2.03 21.11
CA ASP A 90 0.62 -1.01 21.84
C ASP A 90 1.92 -0.64 21.08
N THR A 91 2.67 0.32 21.62
CA THR A 91 3.92 0.82 21.03
C THR A 91 5.09 -0.17 21.12
N ILE A 92 4.95 -1.25 21.89
CA ILE A 92 5.95 -2.33 21.98
C ILE A 92 5.77 -3.28 20.80
N HIS A 93 4.52 -3.59 20.45
CA HIS A 93 4.16 -4.54 19.40
C HIS A 93 4.22 -3.94 17.99
N GLY A 94 3.83 -2.68 17.83
CA GLY A 94 3.81 -2.02 16.52
C GLY A 94 3.84 -0.50 16.61
N THR A 95 3.86 0.13 15.44
CA THR A 95 3.71 1.58 15.32
C THR A 95 2.73 1.88 14.21
N CYS A 96 1.86 2.86 14.46
CA CYS A 96 0.95 3.37 13.45
C CYS A 96 1.76 4.13 12.39
N ILE A 97 1.68 3.68 11.14
CA ILE A 97 2.28 4.38 10.01
C ILE A 97 1.20 4.79 9.02
N ASP A 98 1.44 5.88 8.30
CA ASP A 98 0.59 6.31 7.20
C ASP A 98 0.46 5.19 6.16
N SER A 99 -0.76 4.86 5.77
CA SER A 99 -1.03 3.88 4.71
C SER A 99 -0.74 4.42 3.29
N GLY A 100 -0.53 5.74 3.17
CA GLY A 100 -0.50 6.46 1.91
C GLY A 100 -1.89 6.79 1.36
N TYR A 101 -2.96 6.36 2.05
CA TYR A 101 -4.35 6.54 1.63
C TYR A 101 -5.17 7.18 2.73
N PHE A 102 -5.63 8.38 2.44
CA PHE A 102 -6.37 9.21 3.37
C PHE A 102 -5.63 9.44 4.70
N GLN A 103 -6.29 10.02 5.70
CA GLN A 103 -5.75 10.12 7.07
C GLN A 103 -5.83 8.78 7.81
N PHE A 104 -5.44 7.70 7.15
CA PHE A 104 -5.63 6.35 7.63
C PHE A 104 -4.28 5.65 7.80
N GLY A 105 -4.10 5.04 8.96
CA GLY A 105 -2.87 4.37 9.33
C GLY A 105 -3.03 2.86 9.37
N ILE A 106 -1.94 2.17 9.05
CA ILE A 106 -1.78 0.73 9.23
C ILE A 106 -0.70 0.44 10.25
N CYS A 107 -0.74 -0.75 10.83
CA CYS A 107 0.23 -1.15 11.84
C CYS A 107 1.48 -1.73 11.19
N GLN A 108 2.62 -1.07 11.42
CA GLN A 108 3.93 -1.65 11.16
C GLN A 108 4.37 -2.43 12.39
N CYS A 109 4.33 -3.76 12.31
CA CYS A 109 4.73 -4.61 13.42
C CYS A 109 6.25 -4.64 13.61
N LYS A 110 6.68 -4.71 14.87
CA LYS A 110 8.10 -4.94 15.20
C LYS A 110 8.48 -6.40 14.91
N SER A 111 9.78 -6.67 14.87
CA SER A 111 10.39 -7.90 14.34
C SER A 111 9.91 -9.23 14.93
N THR A 112 9.19 -9.23 16.06
CA THR A 112 8.66 -10.44 16.71
C THR A 112 7.14 -10.56 16.65
N TRP A 113 6.45 -9.62 16.00
CA TRP A 113 4.99 -9.49 16.00
C TRP A 113 4.41 -9.49 14.58
N THR A 114 3.18 -9.95 14.44
CA THR A 114 2.42 -10.04 13.19
C THR A 114 0.92 -9.91 13.46
N GLY A 115 0.12 -9.94 12.40
CA GLY A 115 -1.31 -9.65 12.43
C GLY A 115 -1.62 -8.20 12.07
N ILE A 116 -2.90 -7.91 11.83
CA ILE A 116 -3.37 -6.59 11.34
C ILE A 116 -3.23 -5.48 12.41
N ASP A 117 -3.10 -5.89 13.67
CA ASP A 117 -2.98 -5.09 14.89
C ASP A 117 -1.68 -5.39 15.65
N CYS A 118 -0.78 -6.22 15.09
CA CYS A 118 0.45 -6.68 15.73
C CYS A 118 0.26 -7.48 17.03
N ALA A 119 -0.92 -8.06 17.28
CA ALA A 119 -1.20 -8.81 18.52
C ALA A 119 -0.59 -10.22 18.56
N THR A 120 -0.12 -10.75 17.43
CA THR A 120 0.32 -12.16 17.33
C THR A 120 1.84 -12.27 17.31
N PRO A 121 2.47 -13.04 18.23
CA PRO A 121 3.90 -13.34 18.12
C PRO A 121 4.20 -14.19 16.89
N ILE A 122 5.28 -13.88 16.17
CA ILE A 122 5.69 -14.65 14.98
C ILE A 122 6.01 -16.11 15.32
N GLN A 123 6.56 -16.37 16.52
CA GLN A 123 6.86 -17.75 16.95
C GLN A 123 5.61 -18.63 16.95
N HIS A 124 4.47 -18.10 17.42
CA HIS A 124 3.20 -18.82 17.42
C HIS A 124 2.74 -19.18 15.99
N TYR A 125 2.98 -18.29 15.02
CA TYR A 125 2.67 -18.56 13.62
C TYR A 125 3.56 -19.66 13.02
N ILE A 126 4.87 -19.63 13.33
CA ILE A 126 5.81 -20.67 12.90
C ILE A 126 5.45 -22.04 13.49
N ASP A 127 5.12 -22.09 14.78
CA ASP A 127 4.74 -23.34 15.45
C ASP A 127 3.44 -23.91 14.86
N THR A 128 2.47 -23.04 14.54
CA THR A 128 1.21 -23.45 13.90
C THR A 128 1.45 -23.99 12.48
N LEU A 129 2.30 -23.34 11.68
CA LEU A 129 2.68 -23.83 10.35
C LEU A 129 3.45 -25.15 10.43
N HIS A 130 4.41 -25.26 11.36
CA HIS A 130 5.20 -26.46 11.55
C HIS A 130 4.33 -27.66 11.95
N ASN A 131 3.37 -27.46 12.87
CA ASN A 131 2.42 -28.49 13.27
C ASN A 131 1.46 -28.87 12.15
N SER A 132 1.01 -27.90 11.34
CA SER A 132 0.13 -28.15 10.19
C SER A 132 0.84 -28.95 9.09
N VAL A 133 2.10 -28.62 8.80
CA VAL A 133 2.93 -29.35 7.84
C VAL A 133 3.22 -30.76 8.37
N SER A 134 3.59 -30.90 9.64
CA SER A 134 3.85 -32.21 10.27
C SER A 134 2.63 -33.13 10.24
N ALA A 135 1.42 -32.59 10.41
CA ALA A 135 0.18 -33.35 10.28
C ALA A 135 -0.08 -33.87 8.85
N ILE A 136 0.34 -33.12 7.83
CA ILE A 136 0.24 -33.52 6.41
C ILE A 136 1.26 -34.62 6.07
N TRP A 137 2.45 -34.60 6.66
CA TRP A 137 3.47 -35.65 6.42
C TRP A 137 3.19 -36.95 7.19
N ASN A 138 2.50 -36.89 8.33
CA ASN A 138 2.13 -38.06 9.13
C ASN A 138 0.84 -38.77 8.67
N THR A 139 0.23 -38.31 7.58
CA THR A 139 -0.97 -38.92 6.96
C THR A 139 -0.67 -39.64 5.64
N LYS A 140 0.61 -39.91 5.35
CA LYS A 140 1.07 -40.79 4.26
C LYS A 140 1.70 -42.07 4.79
#